data_AF-A0A9E5D1C0-F1
#
_entry.id   AF-A0A9E5D1C0-F1
#
_cell.length_a   1.000
_cell.length_b   1.000
_cell.length_c   1.000
_cell.angle_alpha   90.00
_cell.angle_beta   90.00
_cell.angle_gamma   90.00
#
_symmetry.space_group_name_H-M   'P 1'
#
loop_
_entity.id
_entity.type
_entity.pdbx_description
1 polymer ?
#
loop_
_entity_poly.entity_id
_entity_poly.type
_entity_poly.pdbx_seq_one_letter_code
_entity_poly.pdbx_strand_id
1 'polypeptide(L)' 'MPNPQENARLEQIKRSWQQKRQITERLGKIKTKIGVYSGKGGVGKTTVAVNLAVTLAQQGNNVGL' A
#
# COMPACT_ATOMS: atom_id res chain seq x y z
N MET A 1 7.27 -29.30 24.47
CA MET A 1 6.44 -28.97 23.29
C MET A 1 5.97 -27.53 23.45
N PRO A 2 6.09 -26.65 22.43
CA PRO A 2 5.64 -25.27 22.56
C PRO A 2 4.12 -25.26 22.83
N ASN A 3 3.66 -24.39 23.73
CA ASN A 3 2.25 -24.33 24.08
C ASN A 3 1.41 -23.79 22.88
N PRO A 4 0.10 -24.08 22.82
CA PRO A 4 -0.75 -23.64 21.71
C PRO A 4 -0.75 -22.13 21.45
N GLN A 5 -0.57 -21.32 22.50
CA GLN A 5 -0.53 -19.86 22.41
C GLN A 5 0.76 -19.36 21.73
N GLU A 6 1.89 -20.00 22.02
CA GLU A 6 3.20 -19.70 21.48
C GLU A 6 3.29 -20.08 20.01
N ASN A 7 2.71 -21.21 19.61
CA ASN A 7 2.58 -21.59 18.20
C ASN A 7 1.74 -20.57 17.41
N ALA A 8 0.58 -20.14 17.94
CA ALA A 8 -0.26 -19.13 17.29
C ALA A 8 0.47 -17.78 17.13
N ARG A 9 1.24 -17.36 18.14
CA ARG A 9 2.05 -16.15 18.09
C ARG A 9 3.15 -16.23 17.02
N LEU A 10 3.84 -17.36 16.93
CA LEU A 10 4.88 -17.59 15.92
C LEU A 10 4.30 -17.58 14.50
N GLU A 11 3.12 -18.16 14.30
CA GLU A 11 2.42 -18.10 13.01
C GLU A 11 2.01 -16.68 12.63
N GLN A 12 1.48 -15.89 13.57
CA GLN A 12 1.15 -14.48 13.31
C GLN A 12 2.39 -13.68 12.93
N ILE A 13 3.51 -13.87 13.63
CA ILE A 13 4.78 -13.19 13.31
C ILE A 13 5.24 -13.57 11.91
N LYS A 14 5.26 -14.87 11.57
CA LYS A 14 5.61 -15.37 10.24
C LYS A 14 4.71 -14.76 9.15
N ARG A 15 3.39 -14.74 9.38
CA ARG A 15 2.42 -14.14 8.44
C ARG A 15 2.66 -12.66 8.23
N SER A 16 2.86 -11.89 9.30
CA SER A 16 3.12 -10.45 9.20
C SER A 16 4.42 -10.15 8.44
N TRP A 17 5.46 -10.95 8.64
CA TRP A 17 6.72 -10.85 7.91
C TRP A 17 6.56 -11.17 6.44
N GLN A 18 5.84 -12.25 6.11
CA GLN A 18 5.55 -12.61 4.72
C GLN A 18 4.73 -11.53 4.02
N GLN A 19 3.71 -10.97 4.69
CA GLN A 19 2.91 -9.86 4.15
C GLN A 19 3.76 -8.61 3.89
N LYS A 20 4.58 -8.19 4.87
CA LYS A 20 5.48 -7.04 4.69
C LYS A 20 6.43 -7.26 3.52
N ARG A 21 7.04 -8.45 3.41
CA ARG A 21 7.96 -8.77 2.32
C ARG A 21 7.26 -8.72 0.95
N GLN A 22 6.07 -9.30 0.82
CA GLN A 22 5.29 -9.23 -0.42
C GLN A 22 4.92 -7.79 -0.81
N ILE A 23 4.54 -6.96 0.16
CA ILE A 23 4.24 -5.54 -0.09
C ILE A 23 5.49 -4.82 -0.59
N THR A 24 6.62 -5.00 0.08
CA THR A 24 7.90 -4.39 -0.30
C THR A 24 8.33 -4.82 -1.71
N GLU A 25 8.25 -6.11 -2.02
CA GLU A 25 8.61 -6.65 -3.34
C GLU A 25 7.71 -6.08 -4.46
N ARG A 26 6.40 -5.95 -4.21
CA ARG A 26 5.45 -5.38 -5.18
C ARG A 26 5.66 -3.88 -5.38
N LEU A 27 5.73 -3.12 -4.28
CA LEU A 27 5.93 -1.66 -4.33
C LEU A 27 7.33 -1.29 -4.84
N GLY A 28 8.32 -2.19 -4.69
CA GLY A 28 9.65 -2.04 -5.27
C GLY A 28 9.65 -1.93 -6.80
N LYS A 29 8.65 -2.51 -7.47
CA LYS A 29 8.48 -2.43 -8.94
C LYS A 29 7.96 -1.07 -9.42
N ILE A 30 7.40 -0.27 -8.53
CA ILE A 30 6.84 1.04 -8.87
C ILE A 30 7.94 2.10 -8.77
N LYS A 31 8.26 2.79 -9.86
CA LYS A 31 9.32 3.82 -9.88
C LYS A 31 8.99 4.99 -8.94
N THR A 32 7.77 5.52 -9.05
CA THR A 32 7.33 6.72 -8.32
C THR A 32 6.06 6.41 -7.52
N LYS A 33 6.04 6.74 -6.23
CA LYS A 33 4.86 6.57 -5.35
C LYS A 33 4.41 7.94 -4.86
N ILE A 34 3.13 8.26 -5.01
CA ILE A 34 2.54 9.52 -4.58
C ILE A 34 1.45 9.21 -3.56
N GLY A 35 1.53 9.81 -2.37
CA GLY A 35 0.50 9.69 -1.33
C GLY A 35 -0.31 10.98 -1.22
N VAL A 36 -1.63 10.88 -1.29
CA VAL A 36 -2.56 12.00 -1.10
C VAL A 36 -3.25 11.87 0.25
N TYR A 37 -2.92 12.76 1.18
CA TYR A 37 -3.40 12.73 2.57
C TYR A 37 -4.15 14.02 2.93
N SER A 38 -5.00 13.96 3.95
CA SER A 38 -5.61 15.13 4.57
C SER A 38 -6.11 14.84 5.98
N GLY A 39 -6.13 15.84 6.85
CA GLY A 39 -6.58 15.68 8.23
C GLY A 39 -8.10 15.68 8.47
N LYS A 40 -8.96 15.98 7.48
CA LYS A 40 -10.42 16.08 7.67
C LYS A 40 -11.22 15.36 6.56
N GLY A 41 -12.48 15.04 6.84
CA GLY A 41 -13.43 14.52 5.84
C GLY A 41 -13.84 15.59 4.83
N GLY A 42 -14.20 15.21 3.60
CA GLY A 42 -14.78 16.12 2.60
C GLY A 42 -13.82 17.07 1.87
N VAL A 43 -12.55 17.17 2.25
CA VAL A 43 -11.58 18.11 1.64
C VAL A 43 -11.05 17.72 0.25
N GLY A 44 -11.64 16.71 -0.40
CA GLY A 44 -11.32 16.37 -1.79
C GLY A 44 -10.13 15.44 -2.04
N LYS A 45 -9.60 14.72 -1.03
CA LYS A 45 -8.48 13.75 -1.22
C LYS A 45 -8.67 12.83 -2.43
N THR A 46 -9.82 12.16 -2.51
CA THR A 46 -10.14 11.23 -3.60
C THR A 46 -10.21 11.96 -4.94
N THR A 47 -10.85 13.13 -4.96
CA THR A 47 -10.95 13.97 -6.17
C THR A 47 -9.57 14.36 -6.70
N VAL A 48 -8.66 14.76 -5.80
CA VAL A 48 -7.29 15.12 -6.17
C VAL A 48 -6.52 13.89 -6.65
N ALA A 49 -6.62 12.76 -5.95
CA ALA A 49 -5.92 11.53 -6.34
C ALA A 49 -6.36 11.02 -7.72
N VAL A 50 -7.67 11.02 -7.99
CA VAL A 50 -8.23 10.60 -9.29
C VAL A 50 -7.78 11.53 -10.41
N ASN A 51 -7.92 12.84 -10.25
CA ASN A 51 -7.52 13.78 -11.30
C ASN A 51 -6.02 13.73 -11.56
N LEU A 52 -5.20 13.63 -10.51
CA LEU A 52 -3.75 13.46 -10.66
C LEU A 52 -3.41 12.20 -11.46
N ALA A 53 -4.04 11.07 -11.16
CA ALA A 53 -3.83 9.83 -11.89
C ALA A 53 -4.23 9.95 -13.37
N VAL A 54 -5.39 10.55 -13.65
CA VAL A 54 -5.88 10.78 -15.01
C VAL A 54 -4.93 11.70 -15.79
N THR A 55 -4.48 12.80 -15.20
CA THR A 55 -3.54 13.73 -15.86
C THR A 55 -2.21 13.05 -16.17
N LEU A 56 -1.66 12.28 -15.22
CA LEU A 56 -0.41 11.54 -15.45
C LEU A 56 -0.56 10.48 -16.54
N ALA A 57 -1.70 9.79 -16.59
CA ALA A 57 -1.99 8.82 -17.65
C ALA A 57 -2.15 9.50 -19.02
N GLN A 58 -2.82 10.66 -19.08
CA GLN A 58 -2.94 11.46 -20.31
C GLN A 58 -1.58 11.97 -20.83
N GLN A 59 -0.61 12.18 -19.94
CA GLN A 59 0.77 12.48 -20.31
C GLN A 59 1.58 11.26 -20.78
N GLY A 60 0.96 10.08 -20.88
CA GLY A 60 1.58 8.85 -21.38
C GLY A 60 2.29 8.01 -20.30
N ASN A 61 2.13 8.32 -19.01
CA ASN A 61 2.71 7.51 -17.94
C ASN A 61 1.89 6.24 -17.68
N ASN A 62 2.57 5.17 -17.26
CA ASN A 62 1.89 3.99 -16.69
C ASN A 62 1.50 4.29 -15.24
N VAL A 63 0.20 4.39 -14.99
CA VAL A 63 -0.36 4.82 -13.70
C VAL A 63 -1.23 3.70 -13.10
N GLY A 64 -1.11 3.50 -11.79
CA GLY A 64 -2.06 2.75 -10.98
C GLY A 64 -2.56 3.63 -9.83
N LEU A 65 -3.86 3.57 -9.55
CA LEU A 65 -4.53 4.29 -8.46
C LEU A 65 -5.21 3.30 -7.52
#